data_AF-A0A350J763-F1
#
_entry.id   AF-A0A350J763-F1
#
_cell.length_a   1.000
_cell.length_b   1.000
_cell.length_c   1.000
_cell.angle_alpha   90.00
_cell.angle_beta   90.00
_cell.angle_gamma   90.00
#
_symmetry.space_group_name_H-M   'P 1'
#
loop_
_entity.id
_entity.type
_entity.pdbx_description
1 polymer ?
#
loop_
_entity_poly.entity_id
_entity_poly.type
_entity_poly.pdbx_seq_one_letter_code
_entity_poly.pdbx_strand_id
1 'polypeptide(L)'
;ASGYQLMRSTSAYGTYTSVCFTTKTNRLDTGLNVGTRYYYKVRAYVNIGGKTYYGSYSPYMPVTVPVAPTGLKVSNATRSSLALNWNQVSGQSIMYEIWRSTDRNTGYVCIGRFDVPHKISTELRPGTTYYYKVRAYYYYYDGNGDIHRIYSAYTPVVSGTTKK
;
A
#
# COMPACT_ATOMS: atom_id res chain seq x y z
N ALA A 1 -15.59 -25.52 2.38
CA ALA A 1 -14.50 -25.28 3.35
C ALA A 1 -15.06 -24.52 4.55
N SER A 2 -14.54 -24.75 5.75
CA SER A 2 -14.88 -23.94 6.94
C SER A 2 -14.08 -22.62 6.99
N GLY A 3 -12.98 -22.54 6.25
CA GLY A 3 -12.21 -21.31 6.07
C GLY A 3 -10.91 -21.56 5.31
N TYR A 4 -10.01 -20.59 5.40
CA TYR A 4 -8.70 -20.57 4.76
C TYR A 4 -7.59 -20.25 5.76
N GLN A 5 -6.43 -20.86 5.57
CA GLN A 5 -5.20 -20.53 6.29
C GLN A 5 -4.25 -19.82 5.32
N LEU A 6 -3.84 -18.60 5.69
CA LEU A 6 -2.84 -17.84 4.96
C LEU A 6 -1.46 -18.12 5.53
N MET A 7 -0.53 -18.50 4.67
CA MET A 7 0.86 -18.79 5.01
C MET A 7 1.79 -17.80 4.31
N ARG A 8 2.90 -17.46 4.96
CA ARG A 8 3.93 -16.56 4.43
C ARG A 8 5.34 -17.13 4.65
N SER A 9 6.23 -16.91 3.69
CA SER A 9 7.67 -17.14 3.80
C SER A 9 8.45 -16.01 3.13
N THR A 10 9.74 -15.88 3.42
CA THR A 10 10.69 -15.05 2.67
C THR A 10 11.44 -15.85 1.59
N SER A 11 11.12 -17.15 1.43
CA SER A 11 11.67 -18.02 0.39
C SER A 11 10.56 -18.81 -0.31
N ALA A 12 10.68 -18.97 -1.63
CA ALA A 12 9.70 -19.71 -2.46
C ALA A 12 9.54 -21.18 -2.03
N TYR A 13 10.64 -21.79 -1.57
CA TYR A 13 10.73 -23.19 -1.18
C TYR A 13 11.17 -23.36 0.28
N GLY A 14 11.16 -22.27 1.05
CA GLY A 14 11.54 -22.29 2.46
C GLY A 14 10.39 -22.67 3.38
N THR A 15 10.64 -22.53 4.69
CA THR A 15 9.63 -22.74 5.72
C THR A 15 8.59 -21.62 5.67
N TYR A 16 7.32 -22.00 5.62
CA TYR A 16 6.19 -21.08 5.69
C TYR A 16 5.64 -21.02 7.12
N THR A 17 5.37 -19.82 7.60
CA THR A 17 4.70 -19.57 8.88
C THR A 17 3.25 -19.18 8.66
N SER A 18 2.34 -19.61 9.54
CA SER A 18 0.94 -19.20 9.49
C SER A 18 0.83 -17.72 9.84
N VAL A 19 0.21 -16.94 8.95
CA VAL A 19 -0.14 -15.54 9.20
C VAL A 19 -1.46 -15.47 9.97
N CYS A 20 -2.49 -16.16 9.48
CA CYS A 20 -3.80 -16.21 10.13
C CYS A 20 -4.70 -17.31 9.55
N PHE A 21 -5.85 -17.48 10.22
CA PHE A 21 -7.03 -18.17 9.71
C PHE A 21 -8.13 -17.15 9.41
N THR A 22 -8.91 -17.38 8.37
CA THR A 22 -10.02 -16.50 7.97
C THR A 22 -11.13 -17.30 7.30
N THR A 23 -12.38 -16.88 7.48
CA THR A 23 -13.52 -17.40 6.70
C THR A 23 -13.74 -16.62 5.41
N LYS A 24 -13.10 -15.44 5.28
CA LYS A 24 -13.17 -14.57 4.10
C LYS A 24 -12.15 -15.00 3.05
N THR A 25 -12.43 -14.66 1.80
CA THR A 25 -11.51 -14.84 0.66
C THR A 25 -10.44 -13.75 0.55
N ASN A 26 -10.41 -12.81 1.50
CA ASN A 26 -9.38 -11.77 1.60
C ASN A 26 -8.87 -11.63 3.03
N ARG A 27 -7.63 -11.12 3.14
CA ARG A 27 -7.03 -10.72 4.41
C ARG A 27 -5.96 -9.66 4.18
N LEU A 28 -5.95 -8.65 5.03
CA LEU A 28 -4.82 -7.73 5.14
C LEU A 28 -3.70 -8.36 5.99
N ASP A 29 -2.52 -8.56 5.42
CA ASP A 29 -1.30 -8.86 6.17
C ASP A 29 -0.57 -7.55 6.51
N THR A 30 -0.04 -7.43 7.72
CA THR A 30 0.55 -6.19 8.28
C THR A 30 1.88 -6.48 8.96
N GLY A 31 2.68 -5.44 9.21
CA GLY A 31 3.97 -5.60 9.89
C GLY A 31 5.06 -6.23 9.01
N LEU A 32 4.96 -6.00 7.70
CA LEU A 32 5.93 -6.49 6.71
C LEU A 32 7.13 -5.55 6.60
N ASN A 33 8.30 -6.12 6.33
CA ASN A 33 9.50 -5.36 6.06
C ASN A 33 9.46 -4.81 4.63
N VAL A 34 9.74 -3.52 4.49
CA VAL A 34 9.82 -2.86 3.19
C VAL A 34 10.98 -3.40 2.35
N GLY A 35 10.84 -3.39 1.03
CA GLY A 35 11.81 -3.95 0.09
C GLY A 35 11.94 -5.48 0.14
N THR A 36 11.22 -6.15 1.05
CA THR A 36 11.32 -7.60 1.23
C THR A 36 10.35 -8.32 0.33
N ARG A 37 10.84 -9.36 -0.33
CA ARG A 37 10.03 -10.29 -1.12
C ARG A 37 9.46 -11.38 -0.21
N TYR A 38 8.14 -11.44 -0.16
CA TYR A 38 7.38 -12.46 0.54
C TYR A 38 6.73 -13.41 -0.46
N TYR A 39 6.51 -14.63 -0.01
CA TYR A 39 5.83 -15.67 -0.76
C TYR A 39 4.63 -16.10 0.04
N TYR A 40 3.45 -16.00 -0.56
CA TYR A 40 2.19 -16.36 0.09
C TYR A 40 1.61 -17.63 -0.51
N LYS A 41 1.12 -18.52 0.35
CA LYS A 41 0.30 -19.67 -0.04
C LYS A 41 -0.97 -19.67 0.79
N VAL A 42 -2.06 -20.16 0.22
CA VAL A 42 -3.31 -20.36 0.93
C VAL A 42 -3.73 -21.83 0.84
N ARG A 43 -4.37 -22.34 1.88
CA ARG A 43 -5.08 -23.62 1.81
C ARG A 43 -6.44 -23.51 2.48
N ALA A 44 -7.41 -24.25 1.97
CA ALA A 44 -8.70 -24.42 2.64
C ALA A 44 -8.54 -25.34 3.84
N TYR A 45 -9.39 -25.15 4.86
CA TYR A 45 -9.56 -26.11 5.95
C TYR A 45 -11.05 -26.36 6.23
N VAL A 46 -11.36 -27.49 6.85
CA VAL A 46 -12.67 -27.82 7.39
C VAL A 46 -12.55 -28.25 8.85
N ASN A 47 -13.54 -27.90 9.67
CA ASN A 47 -13.63 -28.36 11.05
C ASN A 47 -14.73 -29.43 11.13
N ILE A 48 -14.37 -30.66 11.48
CA ILE A 48 -15.31 -31.78 11.62
C ILE A 48 -15.10 -32.41 13.00
N GLY A 49 -16.15 -32.40 13.83
CA GLY A 49 -16.09 -32.99 15.18
C GLY A 49 -14.95 -32.44 16.06
N GLY A 50 -14.68 -31.13 15.96
CA GLY A 50 -13.60 -30.47 16.74
C GLY A 50 -12.18 -30.66 16.19
N LYS A 51 -11.98 -31.43 15.12
CA LYS A 51 -10.68 -31.58 14.44
C LYS A 51 -10.63 -30.75 13.16
N THR A 52 -9.47 -30.14 12.89
CA THR A 52 -9.22 -29.38 11.66
C THR A 52 -8.54 -30.26 10.62
N TYR A 53 -9.14 -30.34 9.44
CA TYR A 53 -8.59 -31.03 8.27
C TYR A 53 -8.22 -30.00 7.22
N TYR A 54 -7.05 -30.18 6.60
CA TYR A 54 -6.49 -29.24 5.65
C TYR A 54 -6.52 -29.81 4.23
N GLY A 55 -6.87 -28.96 3.27
CA GLY A 55 -6.66 -29.24 1.85
C GLY A 55 -5.23 -28.96 1.40
N SER A 56 -4.98 -29.20 0.11
CA SER A 56 -3.71 -28.85 -0.54
C SER A 56 -3.45 -27.35 -0.54
N TYR A 57 -2.17 -26.97 -0.55
CA TYR A 57 -1.75 -25.58 -0.73
C TYR A 57 -1.93 -25.12 -2.18
N SER A 58 -2.25 -23.84 -2.34
CA SER A 58 -2.11 -23.14 -3.62
C SER A 58 -0.63 -23.08 -4.05
N PRO A 59 -0.37 -22.80 -5.34
CA PRO A 59 0.91 -22.25 -5.76
C PRO A 59 1.29 -21.02 -4.92
N TYR A 60 2.58 -20.75 -4.75
CA TYR A 60 2.98 -19.52 -4.08
C TYR A 60 2.77 -18.32 -4.99
N MET A 61 2.42 -17.18 -4.39
CA MET A 61 2.42 -15.88 -5.03
C MET A 61 3.56 -15.04 -4.47
N PRO A 62 4.54 -14.62 -5.30
CA PRO A 62 5.60 -13.71 -4.87
C PRO A 62 5.09 -12.27 -4.81
N VAL A 63 5.38 -11.58 -3.72
CA VAL A 63 4.97 -10.21 -3.45
C VAL A 63 6.13 -9.42 -2.87
N THR A 64 6.45 -8.25 -3.41
CA THR A 64 7.53 -7.39 -2.88
C THR A 64 6.93 -6.13 -2.30
N VAL A 65 7.09 -5.88 -1.00
CA VAL A 65 6.55 -4.66 -0.38
C VAL A 65 7.38 -3.45 -0.85
N PRO A 66 6.79 -2.43 -1.51
CA PRO A 66 7.54 -1.25 -1.91
C PRO A 66 8.09 -0.49 -0.70
N VAL A 67 9.26 0.13 -0.87
CA VAL A 67 9.76 1.10 0.11
C VAL A 67 8.91 2.35 0.08
N ALA A 68 8.75 3.00 1.24
CA ALA A 68 8.07 4.28 1.29
C ALA A 68 8.89 5.33 0.52
N PRO A 69 8.25 6.24 -0.24
CA PRO A 69 8.94 7.37 -0.82
C PRO A 69 9.62 8.21 0.27
N THR A 70 10.74 8.83 -0.08
CA THR A 70 11.50 9.69 0.84
C THR A 70 11.61 11.10 0.26
N GLY A 71 12.01 12.07 1.09
CA GLY A 71 12.26 13.44 0.60
C GLY A 71 11.03 14.18 0.08
N LEU A 72 9.81 13.80 0.53
CA LEU A 72 8.61 14.55 0.19
C LEU A 72 8.74 16.00 0.67
N LYS A 73 8.59 16.95 -0.25
CA LYS A 73 8.67 18.39 0.02
C LYS A 73 7.59 19.16 -0.73
N VAL A 74 7.16 20.26 -0.13
CA VAL A 74 6.22 21.22 -0.72
C VAL A 74 6.97 22.49 -1.11
N SER A 75 6.66 23.04 -2.27
CA SER A 75 7.34 24.20 -2.86
C SER A 75 6.41 24.97 -3.80
N ASN A 76 6.89 26.08 -4.38
CA ASN A 76 6.21 26.87 -5.42
C ASN A 76 4.76 27.23 -5.06
N ALA A 77 4.56 27.78 -3.86
CA ALA A 77 3.23 28.19 -3.40
C ALA A 77 2.68 29.35 -4.24
N THR A 78 1.47 29.15 -4.76
CA THR A 78 0.64 30.18 -5.38
C THR A 78 -0.60 30.44 -4.51
N ARG A 79 -1.52 31.28 -4.97
CA ARG A 79 -2.81 31.49 -4.30
C ARG A 79 -3.70 30.24 -4.29
N SER A 80 -3.49 29.32 -5.24
CA SER A 80 -4.37 28.17 -5.46
C SER A 80 -3.65 26.85 -5.76
N SER A 81 -2.32 26.81 -5.62
CA SER A 81 -1.53 25.60 -5.87
C SER A 81 -0.26 25.47 -5.03
N LEU A 82 0.18 24.22 -4.87
CA LEU A 82 1.42 23.81 -4.19
C LEU A 82 2.10 22.71 -5.02
N ALA A 83 3.40 22.83 -5.27
CA ALA A 83 4.19 21.80 -5.94
C ALA A 83 4.77 20.80 -4.93
N LEU A 84 4.52 19.52 -5.18
CA LEU A 84 4.99 18.38 -4.40
C LEU A 84 6.07 17.64 -5.18
N ASN A 85 7.17 17.30 -4.52
CA ASN A 85 8.25 16.49 -5.10
C ASN A 85 8.75 15.49 -4.06
N TRP A 86 9.15 14.30 -4.49
CA TRP A 86 9.77 13.29 -3.63
C TRP A 86 10.81 12.49 -4.41
N ASN A 87 11.57 11.65 -3.72
CA ASN A 87 12.53 10.76 -4.33
C ASN A 87 11.82 9.57 -5.00
N GLN A 88 12.24 9.23 -6.21
CA GLN A 88 11.73 8.08 -6.92
C GLN A 88 12.06 6.78 -6.16
N VAL A 89 11.05 5.94 -6.01
CA VAL A 89 11.17 4.59 -5.49
C VAL A 89 11.53 3.65 -6.64
N SER A 90 12.63 2.90 -6.48
CA SER A 90 13.06 1.89 -7.45
C SER A 90 12.12 0.68 -7.43
N GLY A 91 11.74 0.19 -8.60
CA GLY A 91 10.94 -1.01 -8.76
C GLY A 91 10.17 -0.99 -10.07
N GLN A 92 9.70 -2.16 -10.50
CA GLN A 92 8.83 -2.25 -11.67
C GLN A 92 7.41 -1.79 -11.31
N SER A 93 6.80 -1.02 -12.20
CA SER A 93 5.39 -0.58 -12.10
C SER A 93 5.03 0.13 -10.78
N ILE A 94 5.99 0.89 -10.23
CA ILE A 94 5.76 1.70 -9.03
C ILE A 94 4.91 2.92 -9.38
N MET A 95 3.79 3.04 -8.68
CA MET A 95 2.89 4.18 -8.69
C MET A 95 2.91 4.86 -7.32
N TYR A 96 2.46 6.11 -7.27
CA TYR A 96 2.38 6.93 -6.06
C TYR A 96 0.95 7.34 -5.81
N GLU A 97 0.46 7.13 -4.60
CA GLU A 97 -0.82 7.65 -4.16
C GLU A 97 -0.60 8.86 -3.25
N ILE A 98 -1.19 9.99 -3.62
CA ILE A 98 -1.02 11.27 -2.92
C ILE A 98 -2.26 11.57 -2.12
N TRP A 99 -2.07 11.89 -0.85
CA TRP A 99 -3.14 12.21 0.08
C TRP A 99 -2.99 13.63 0.60
N ARG A 100 -4.09 14.38 0.65
CA ARG A 100 -4.16 15.77 1.08
C ARG A 100 -5.19 15.94 2.20
N SER A 101 -4.90 16.78 3.18
CA SER A 101 -5.86 17.22 4.19
C SER A 101 -5.64 18.70 4.55
N THR A 102 -6.64 19.35 5.15
CA THR A 102 -6.48 20.64 5.86
C THR A 102 -6.19 20.45 7.34
N ASP A 103 -6.28 19.21 7.84
CA ASP A 103 -5.91 18.82 9.20
C ASP A 103 -4.66 17.92 9.15
N ARG A 104 -3.74 18.10 10.11
CA ARG A 104 -2.47 17.38 10.10
C ARG A 104 -2.65 15.87 10.29
N ASN A 105 -3.64 15.45 11.08
CA ASN A 105 -3.74 14.09 11.59
C ASN A 105 -4.90 13.31 10.97
N THR A 106 -5.95 14.00 10.53
CA THR A 106 -7.22 13.41 10.09
C THR A 106 -7.68 14.01 8.75
N GLY A 107 -8.79 13.53 8.19
CA GLY A 107 -9.44 14.15 7.02
C GLY A 107 -8.70 14.02 5.68
N TYR A 108 -7.70 13.14 5.59
CA TYR A 108 -6.97 12.94 4.34
C TYR A 108 -7.85 12.33 3.25
N VAL A 109 -7.84 12.96 2.07
CA VAL A 109 -8.46 12.46 0.85
C VAL A 109 -7.38 12.13 -0.19
N CYS A 110 -7.57 11.05 -0.94
CA CYS A 110 -6.71 10.69 -2.06
C CYS A 110 -6.98 11.65 -3.22
N ILE A 111 -5.94 12.36 -3.68
CA ILE A 111 -6.05 13.34 -4.77
C ILE A 111 -5.56 12.79 -6.12
N GLY A 112 -5.14 11.52 -6.16
CA GLY A 112 -4.77 10.84 -7.39
C GLY A 112 -3.66 9.83 -7.23
N ARG A 113 -3.41 9.12 -8.33
CA ARG A 113 -2.36 8.11 -8.48
C ARG A 113 -1.53 8.45 -9.71
N PHE A 114 -0.22 8.44 -9.56
CA PHE A 114 0.73 8.93 -10.57
C PHE A 114 1.94 8.02 -10.67
N ASP A 115 2.55 7.94 -11.84
CA ASP A 115 3.77 7.19 -12.11
C ASP A 115 5.05 8.04 -11.99
N VAL A 116 4.89 9.36 -11.83
CA VAL A 116 5.99 10.32 -11.66
C VAL A 116 6.16 10.75 -10.20
N PRO A 117 7.39 11.08 -9.76
CA PRO A 117 7.68 11.43 -8.37
C PRO A 117 7.40 12.91 -8.03
N HIS A 118 6.45 13.53 -8.71
CA HIS A 118 6.06 14.93 -8.50
C HIS A 118 4.59 15.17 -8.83
N LYS A 119 4.01 16.23 -8.26
CA LYS A 119 2.63 16.67 -8.55
C LYS A 119 2.44 18.14 -8.22
N ILE A 120 1.68 18.86 -9.04
CA ILE A 120 1.12 20.16 -8.66
C ILE A 120 -0.27 19.95 -8.06
N SER A 121 -0.44 20.18 -6.76
CA SER A 121 -1.75 20.19 -6.11
C SER A 121 -2.44 21.52 -6.42
N THR A 122 -3.62 21.47 -7.05
CA THR A 122 -4.39 22.64 -7.51
C THR A 122 -5.72 22.76 -6.76
N GLU A 123 -6.50 23.79 -7.12
CA GLU A 123 -7.83 24.07 -6.55
C GLU A 123 -7.79 24.29 -5.03
N LEU A 124 -6.72 24.93 -4.57
CA LEU A 124 -6.50 25.24 -3.16
C LEU A 124 -7.10 26.61 -2.81
N ARG A 125 -7.54 26.76 -1.57
CA ARG A 125 -8.00 28.05 -1.04
C ARG A 125 -6.78 28.93 -0.69
N PRO A 126 -6.81 30.25 -0.96
CA PRO A 126 -5.75 31.16 -0.54
C PRO A 126 -5.54 31.19 0.97
N GLY A 127 -4.30 31.43 1.40
CA GLY A 127 -3.92 31.52 2.82
C GLY A 127 -4.18 30.27 3.66
N THR A 128 -4.39 29.10 3.03
CA THR A 128 -4.79 27.86 3.70
C THR A 128 -3.62 26.88 3.75
N THR A 129 -3.39 26.29 4.91
CA THR A 129 -2.39 25.23 5.09
C THR A 129 -2.97 23.88 4.70
N TYR A 130 -2.26 23.18 3.82
CA TYR A 130 -2.57 21.81 3.42
C TYR A 130 -1.44 20.89 3.85
N TYR A 131 -1.82 19.70 4.30
CA TYR A 131 -0.94 18.62 4.72
C TYR A 131 -0.96 17.50 3.69
N TYR A 132 0.21 16.96 3.41
CA TYR A 132 0.42 15.96 2.37
C TYR A 132 1.21 14.78 2.91
N LYS A 133 0.82 13.59 2.46
CA LYS A 133 1.59 12.36 2.59
C LYS A 133 1.47 11.55 1.31
N VAL A 134 2.54 10.85 0.95
CA VAL A 134 2.60 10.03 -0.26
C VAL A 134 2.98 8.61 0.12
N ARG A 135 2.42 7.62 -0.56
CA ARG A 135 2.89 6.22 -0.47
C ARG A 135 3.09 5.65 -1.86
N ALA A 136 4.08 4.78 -2.00
CA ALA A 136 4.28 4.00 -3.21
C ALA A 136 3.37 2.78 -3.19
N TYR A 137 3.01 2.28 -4.36
CA TYR A 137 2.40 0.98 -4.52
C TYR A 137 2.76 0.39 -5.88
N TYR A 138 2.68 -0.92 -6.02
CA TYR A 138 2.54 -1.54 -7.33
C TYR A 138 1.22 -2.30 -7.37
N TYR A 139 0.79 -2.65 -8.57
CA TYR A 139 -0.43 -3.39 -8.79
C TYR A 139 -0.21 -4.57 -9.73
N TYR A 140 -1.09 -5.55 -9.61
CA TYR A 140 -1.15 -6.70 -10.52
C TYR A 140 -2.61 -7.11 -10.71
N TYR A 141 -2.88 -7.83 -11.80
CA TYR A 141 -4.17 -8.44 -12.05
C TYR A 141 -4.12 -9.91 -11.62
N ASP A 142 -5.16 -10.40 -10.97
CA ASP A 142 -5.30 -11.84 -10.76
C ASP A 142 -5.85 -12.54 -12.01
N GLY A 143 -6.04 -13.85 -11.93
CA GLY A 143 -6.56 -14.66 -13.04
C GLY A 143 -7.99 -14.31 -13.47
N ASN A 144 -8.72 -13.52 -12.67
CA ASN A 144 -10.06 -13.03 -12.99
C ASN A 144 -10.03 -11.60 -13.58
N GLY A 145 -8.86 -10.97 -13.65
CA GLY A 145 -8.71 -9.58 -14.07
C GLY A 145 -8.98 -8.55 -12.98
N ASP A 146 -9.09 -8.96 -11.72
CA ASP A 146 -9.25 -8.03 -10.59
C ASP A 146 -7.91 -7.39 -10.23
N ILE A 147 -7.93 -6.08 -9.95
CA ILE A 147 -6.73 -5.32 -9.60
C ILE A 147 -6.40 -5.43 -8.11
N HIS A 148 -5.19 -5.90 -7.81
CA HIS A 148 -4.62 -5.95 -6.47
C HIS A 148 -3.54 -4.88 -6.32
N ARG A 149 -3.50 -4.20 -5.18
CA ARG A 149 -2.52 -3.13 -4.91
C ARG A 149 -1.78 -3.41 -3.61
N ILE A 150 -0.46 -3.31 -3.65
CA ILE A 150 0.40 -3.53 -2.49
C ILE A 150 1.13 -2.23 -2.20
N TYR A 151 0.84 -1.68 -1.02
CA TYR A 151 1.24 -0.34 -0.63
C TYR A 151 2.45 -0.37 0.30
N SER A 152 3.31 0.64 0.17
CA SER A 152 4.29 0.99 1.19
C SER A 152 3.61 1.69 2.38
N ALA A 153 4.39 1.91 3.44
CA ALA A 153 4.07 2.96 4.41
C ALA A 153 4.00 4.34 3.73
N TYR A 154 3.36 5.29 4.42
CA TYR A 154 3.37 6.69 4.00
C TYR A 154 4.72 7.35 4.31
N THR A 155 5.07 8.36 3.53
CA THR A 155 6.07 9.36 3.92
C THR A 155 5.66 10.04 5.24
N PRO A 156 6.61 10.67 5.96
CA PRO A 156 6.25 11.68 6.94
C PRO A 156 5.32 12.73 6.33
N VAL A 157 4.41 13.26 7.16
CA VAL A 157 3.51 14.35 6.76
C VAL A 157 4.31 15.63 6.61
N VAL A 158 4.14 16.30 5.48
CA VAL A 158 4.63 17.67 5.24
C VAL A 158 3.47 18.62 4.98
N SER A 159 3.71 19.92 5.11
CA SER A 159 2.69 20.93 4.85
C SER A 159 3.19 22.04 3.94
N GLY A 160 2.25 22.74 3.31
CA GLY A 160 2.50 24.01 2.66
C GLY A 160 1.27 24.91 2.77
N THR A 161 1.51 26.22 2.82
CA THR A 161 0.45 27.23 2.91
C THR A 161 0.42 28.01 1.61
N THR A 162 -0.77 28.11 1.01
CA THR A 162 -0.98 28.95 -0.17
C THR A 162 -0.80 30.42 0.15
N LYS A 163 -0.43 31.22 -0.85
CA LYS A 163 -0.38 32.67 -0.72
C LYS A 163 -1.78 33.24 -0.46
N LYS A 164 -1.85 34.34 0.28
CA LYS A 164 -3.10 35.10 0.50
C LYS A 164 -3.60 35.71 -0.78
#